data_AF-F3LDU1-F1
#
_entry.id   AF-F3LDU1-F1
#
_cell.length_a   1.000
_cell.length_b   1.000
_cell.length_c   1.000
_cell.angle_alpha   90.00
_cell.angle_beta   90.00
_cell.angle_gamma   90.00
#
_symmetry.space_group_name_H-M   'P 1'
#
loop_
_entity.id
_entity.type
_entity.pdbx_description
1 polymer ?
#
loop_
_entity_poly.entity_id
_entity_poly.type
_entity_poly.pdbx_seq_one_letter_code
_entity_poly.pdbx_strand_id
1 'polypeptide(L)'
;MIYLPGNHDEPAQQYDNMSFGHVEIHREYIHTTANGKKLLLLHGDQFDSEVCFGRLHNWIGDKAYDVLLLLNRWFNAIRTKHGYPYWSLAGHIKTRIRGANDAIARYREAAIARAKKDKLDGIVCGHIHHPEITTIDGITYYNDGDWVENCSALTEDHQGNISLVFWSEELAKQSSPPLSLVAKTHKVKQAA
;
A
#
# COMPACT_ATOMS: atom_id res chain seq x y z
N MET A 1 13.93 13.07 7.03
CA MET A 1 12.93 11.98 7.00
C MET A 1 11.68 12.52 7.64
N ILE A 2 10.52 12.39 6.98
CA ILE A 2 9.23 12.73 7.57
C ILE A 2 8.63 11.44 8.13
N TYR A 3 8.26 11.43 9.40
CA TYR A 3 7.61 10.31 10.06
C TYR A 3 6.17 10.70 10.42
N LEU A 4 5.22 9.90 9.94
CA LEU A 4 3.79 10.07 10.16
C LEU A 4 3.29 8.95 11.09
N PRO A 5 3.28 9.15 12.42
CA PRO A 5 2.91 8.10 13.37
C PRO A 5 1.43 7.72 13.21
N GLY A 6 1.16 6.41 13.21
CA GLY A 6 -0.19 5.87 13.14
C GLY A 6 -0.85 5.67 14.50
N ASN A 7 -2.03 5.04 14.51
CA ASN A 7 -2.76 4.67 15.73
C ASN A 7 -1.96 3.72 16.64
N HIS A 8 -1.12 2.85 16.07
CA HIS A 8 -0.22 1.97 16.83
C HIS A 8 1.01 2.68 17.44
N ASP A 9 1.27 3.91 16.99
CA ASP A 9 2.36 4.76 17.48
C ASP A 9 1.80 5.92 18.34
N GLU A 10 0.69 5.71 19.04
CA GLU A 10 -0.01 6.73 19.86
C GLU A 10 0.93 7.60 20.73
N PRO A 11 1.93 7.03 21.45
CA PRO A 11 2.87 7.85 22.22
C PRO A 11 3.73 8.80 21.37
N ALA A 12 3.96 8.50 20.10
CA ALA A 12 4.72 9.36 19.19
C ALA A 12 3.89 10.54 18.66
N GLN A 13 2.56 10.41 18.64
CA GLN A 13 1.67 11.46 18.13
C GLN A 13 1.72 12.76 18.94
N GLN A 14 2.09 12.69 20.22
CA GLN A 14 2.24 13.88 21.08
C GLN A 14 3.40 14.80 20.65
N TYR A 15 4.30 14.32 19.80
CA TYR A 15 5.45 15.06 19.30
C TYR A 15 5.21 15.65 17.90
N ASP A 16 3.94 15.84 17.52
CA ASP A 16 3.58 16.49 16.25
C ASP A 16 4.25 17.87 16.10
N ASN A 17 4.82 18.11 14.92
CA ASN A 17 5.63 19.29 14.57
C ASN A 17 6.95 19.41 15.34
N MET A 18 7.46 18.32 15.92
CA MET A 18 8.79 18.28 16.52
C MET A 18 9.81 17.60 15.60
N SER A 19 11.06 18.05 15.69
CA SER A 19 12.19 17.45 14.97
C SER A 19 13.16 16.81 15.96
N PHE A 20 13.53 15.55 15.70
CA PHE A 20 14.56 14.81 16.42
C PHE A 20 15.73 14.53 15.48
N GLY A 21 16.71 15.42 15.48
CA GLY A 21 17.81 15.38 14.53
C GLY A 21 17.30 15.56 13.09
N HIS A 22 17.43 14.52 12.27
CA HIS A 22 17.03 14.51 10.86
C HIS A 22 15.65 13.87 10.61
N VAL A 23 14.90 13.59 11.68
CA VAL A 23 13.54 13.04 11.62
C VAL A 23 12.56 14.11 12.10
N GLU A 24 11.60 14.45 11.25
CA GLU A 24 10.50 15.35 11.57
C GLU A 24 9.24 14.51 11.80
N ILE A 25 8.56 14.73 12.92
CA ILE A 25 7.33 14.03 13.27
C ILE A 25 6.16 14.94 12.93
N HIS A 26 5.26 14.46 12.09
CA HIS A 26 4.06 15.17 11.68
C HIS A 26 2.86 14.25 11.75
N ARG A 27 1.68 14.75 12.12
CA ARG A 27 0.42 14.02 11.94
C ARG A 27 -0.15 14.18 10.53
N GLU A 28 0.09 15.33 9.92
CA GLU A 28 -0.27 15.66 8.55
C GLU A 28 0.89 16.41 7.90
N TYR A 29 1.21 16.10 6.65
CA TYR A 29 2.29 16.76 5.91
C TYR A 29 1.85 17.07 4.48
N ILE A 30 2.14 18.26 3.96
CA ILE A 30 1.85 18.60 2.57
C ILE A 30 3.11 18.39 1.73
N HIS A 31 3.08 17.37 0.88
CA HIS A 31 4.12 17.14 -0.10
C HIS A 31 3.82 17.90 -1.39
N THR A 32 4.84 18.54 -1.97
CA THR A 32 4.76 19.13 -3.31
C THR A 32 5.58 18.26 -4.24
N THR A 33 4.92 17.65 -5.21
CA THR A 33 5.57 16.78 -6.20
C THR A 33 6.49 17.59 -7.12
N ALA A 34 7.39 16.92 -7.85
CA ALA A 34 8.28 17.54 -8.82
C ALA A 34 7.53 18.23 -9.98
N ASN A 35 6.30 17.79 -10.30
CA ASN A 35 5.41 18.47 -11.25
C ASN A 35 4.48 19.52 -10.62
N GLY A 36 4.68 19.86 -9.34
CA GLY A 36 4.01 20.97 -8.68
C GLY A 36 2.63 20.66 -8.08
N LYS A 37 2.19 19.41 -8.08
CA LYS A 37 0.96 18.99 -7.40
C LYS A 37 1.16 18.98 -5.88
N LYS A 38 0.13 19.34 -5.13
CA LYS A 38 0.11 19.29 -3.67
C LYS A 38 -0.67 18.10 -3.17
N LEU A 39 -0.02 17.27 -2.38
CA LEU A 39 -0.59 16.05 -1.81
C LEU A 39 -0.61 16.14 -0.29
N LEU A 40 -1.74 15.81 0.32
CA LEU A 40 -1.81 15.60 1.77
C LEU A 40 -1.29 14.20 2.09
N LEU A 41 -0.26 14.10 2.93
CA LEU A 41 0.26 12.85 3.46
C LEU A 41 -0.18 12.73 4.92
N LEU A 42 -0.75 11.58 5.26
CA LEU A 42 -1.11 11.22 6.63
C LEU A 42 -1.15 9.69 6.76
N HIS A 43 -1.19 9.18 7.99
CA HIS A 43 -1.23 7.73 8.21
C HIS A 43 -2.54 7.11 7.71
N GLY A 44 -3.69 7.65 8.11
CA GLY A 44 -5.01 7.18 7.67
C GLY A 44 -6.01 6.89 8.79
N ASP A 45 -5.54 6.72 10.02
CA ASP A 45 -6.36 6.49 11.22
C ASP A 45 -7.39 7.61 11.48
N GLN A 46 -7.15 8.79 10.90
CA GLN A 46 -8.04 9.95 10.93
C GLN A 46 -9.42 9.66 10.32
N PHE A 47 -9.55 8.62 9.48
CA PHE A 47 -10.80 8.27 8.80
C PHE A 47 -11.52 7.06 9.40
N ASP A 48 -11.05 6.50 10.53
CA ASP A 48 -11.63 5.30 11.15
C ASP A 48 -13.13 5.46 11.48
N SER A 49 -13.55 6.68 11.84
CA SER A 49 -14.96 6.98 12.12
C SER A 49 -15.86 6.85 10.90
N GLU A 50 -15.31 6.98 9.69
CA GLU A 50 -16.07 6.90 8.43
C GLU A 50 -16.17 5.46 7.90
N VAL A 51 -15.23 4.60 8.31
CA VAL A 51 -15.16 3.19 7.90
C VAL A 51 -15.94 2.28 8.84
N CYS A 52 -15.87 2.52 10.15
CA CYS A 52 -16.36 1.58 11.15
C CYS A 52 -17.71 1.96 11.76
N PHE A 53 -18.56 0.95 11.97
CA PHE A 53 -19.75 1.04 12.82
C PHE A 53 -19.35 1.02 14.32
N GLY A 54 -18.67 2.07 14.80
CA GLY A 54 -18.40 2.33 16.21
C GLY A 54 -17.19 1.62 16.86
N ARG A 55 -16.75 2.17 18.01
CA ARG A 55 -15.50 1.85 18.73
C ARG A 55 -15.32 0.38 19.16
N LEU A 56 -16.41 -0.35 19.44
CA LEU A 56 -16.34 -1.74 19.91
C LEU A 56 -15.98 -2.71 18.78
N HIS A 57 -16.32 -2.37 17.54
CA HIS A 57 -16.00 -3.19 16.37
C HIS A 57 -14.49 -3.17 16.06
N ASN A 58 -13.85 -2.01 16.26
CA ASN A 58 -12.42 -1.80 16.01
C ASN A 58 -11.54 -2.77 16.82
N TRP A 59 -11.79 -2.90 18.13
CA TRP A 59 -10.97 -3.77 18.98
C TRP A 59 -11.08 -5.26 18.64
N ILE A 60 -12.28 -5.72 18.27
CA ILE A 60 -12.52 -7.12 17.88
C ILE A 60 -11.95 -7.39 16.48
N GLY A 61 -12.09 -6.43 15.57
CA GLY A 61 -11.53 -6.47 14.22
C GLY A 61 -10.01 -6.57 14.24
N ASP A 62 -9.34 -5.71 15.00
CA ASP A 62 -7.87 -5.69 15.10
C ASP A 62 -7.32 -6.99 15.67
N LYS A 63 -7.96 -7.55 16.70
CA LYS A 63 -7.53 -8.84 17.29
C LYS A 63 -7.81 -10.01 16.36
N ALA A 64 -8.91 -10.01 15.63
CA ALA A 64 -9.19 -11.03 14.63
C ALA A 64 -8.22 -10.95 13.44
N TYR A 65 -7.82 -9.73 13.06
CA TYR A 65 -6.84 -9.47 12.01
C TYR A 65 -5.42 -9.92 12.40
N ASP A 66 -4.96 -9.58 13.60
CA ASP A 66 -3.69 -10.07 14.19
C ASP A 66 -3.62 -11.62 14.14
N VAL A 67 -4.73 -12.28 14.49
CA VAL A 67 -4.84 -13.75 14.45
C VAL A 67 -4.83 -14.28 13.02
N LEU A 68 -5.52 -13.62 12.09
CA LEU A 68 -5.51 -13.97 10.67
C LEU A 68 -4.12 -13.85 10.06
N LEU A 69 -3.37 -12.79 10.39
CA LEU A 69 -1.98 -12.62 9.98
C LEU A 69 -1.07 -13.71 10.53
N LEU A 70 -1.23 -14.05 11.81
CA LEU A 70 -0.50 -15.15 12.43
C LEU A 70 -0.77 -16.45 11.67
N LEU A 71 -2.04 -16.77 11.43
CA LEU A 71 -2.45 -17.97 10.69
C LEU A 71 -1.93 -17.95 9.24
N ASN A 72 -1.94 -16.80 8.56
CA ASN A 72 -1.40 -16.64 7.22
C ASN A 72 0.11 -16.91 7.17
N ARG A 73 0.86 -16.46 8.18
CA ARG A 73 2.29 -16.73 8.33
C ARG A 73 2.56 -18.23 8.52
N TRP A 74 1.82 -18.89 9.40
CA TRP A 74 1.95 -20.34 9.61
C TRP A 74 1.57 -21.14 8.36
N PHE A 75 0.50 -20.74 7.67
CA PHE A 75 0.05 -21.39 6.44
C PHE A 75 1.07 -21.25 5.32
N ASN A 76 1.65 -20.06 5.13
CA ASN A 76 2.70 -19.86 4.13
C ASN A 76 4.00 -20.58 4.50
N ALA A 77 4.38 -20.64 5.78
CA ALA A 77 5.53 -21.44 6.21
C ALA A 77 5.38 -22.92 5.84
N ILE A 78 4.17 -23.47 5.99
CA ILE A 78 3.86 -24.85 5.56
C ILE A 78 3.90 -24.96 4.03
N ARG A 79 3.29 -24.03 3.28
CA ARG A 79 3.29 -24.05 1.81
C ARG A 79 4.68 -23.97 1.21
N THR A 80 5.52 -23.06 1.70
CA THR A 80 6.90 -22.90 1.25
C THR A 80 7.71 -24.16 1.53
N LYS A 81 7.50 -24.82 2.68
CA LYS A 81 8.12 -26.12 2.98
C LYS A 81 7.73 -27.23 1.99
N HIS A 82 6.55 -27.13 1.39
CA HIS A 82 6.07 -28.05 0.35
C HIS A 82 6.32 -27.56 -1.09
N GLY A 83 7.12 -26.51 -1.29
CA GLY A 83 7.51 -26.02 -2.62
C GLY A 83 6.44 -25.19 -3.35
N TYR A 84 5.38 -24.77 -2.66
CA TYR A 84 4.34 -23.92 -3.24
C TYR A 84 4.69 -22.43 -3.09
N PRO A 85 4.29 -21.57 -4.07
CA PRO A 85 4.49 -20.12 -3.96
C PRO A 85 3.62 -19.53 -2.84
N TYR A 86 4.04 -18.34 -2.38
CA TYR A 86 3.33 -17.53 -1.39
C TYR A 86 1.86 -17.32 -1.79
N TRP A 87 0.96 -17.44 -0.83
CA TRP A 87 -0.47 -17.24 -1.02
C TRP A 87 -1.10 -16.59 0.21
N SER A 88 -1.74 -15.43 0.05
CA SER A 88 -2.37 -14.71 1.16
C SER A 88 -3.78 -15.23 1.45
N LEU A 89 -3.91 -16.03 2.51
CA LEU A 89 -5.20 -16.49 3.04
C LEU A 89 -6.03 -15.31 3.57
N ALA A 90 -5.36 -14.34 4.21
CA ALA A 90 -6.00 -13.11 4.70
C ALA A 90 -6.59 -12.30 3.54
N GLY A 91 -5.83 -12.12 2.45
CA GLY A 91 -6.31 -11.48 1.23
C GLY A 91 -7.49 -12.24 0.59
N HIS A 92 -7.42 -13.58 0.52
CA HIS A 92 -8.52 -14.39 -0.02
C HIS A 92 -9.80 -14.32 0.82
N ILE A 93 -9.69 -14.24 2.14
CA ILE A 93 -10.85 -14.09 3.04
C ILE A 93 -11.43 -12.67 2.93
N LYS A 94 -10.59 -11.63 2.86
CA LYS A 94 -11.00 -10.22 2.72
C LYS A 94 -11.87 -10.01 1.47
N THR A 95 -11.54 -10.68 0.35
CA THR A 95 -12.35 -10.62 -0.89
C THR A 95 -13.72 -11.31 -0.80
N ARG A 96 -13.97 -12.15 0.23
CA ARG A 96 -15.25 -12.86 0.42
C ARG A 96 -16.14 -12.28 1.52
N ILE A 97 -15.67 -11.29 2.29
CA ILE A 97 -16.47 -10.65 3.32
C ILE A 97 -17.37 -9.59 2.64
N ARG A 98 -18.68 -9.88 2.58
CA ARG A 98 -19.71 -8.90 2.19
C ARG A 98 -19.58 -7.67 3.10
N GLY A 99 -19.11 -6.54 2.56
CA GLY A 99 -18.95 -5.26 3.28
C GLY A 99 -17.52 -4.68 3.29
N ALA A 100 -16.48 -5.48 2.98
CA ALA A 100 -15.10 -4.97 2.95
C ALA A 100 -14.89 -3.93 1.83
N ASN A 101 -15.43 -4.19 0.63
CA ASN A 101 -15.37 -3.25 -0.49
C ASN A 101 -16.10 -1.94 -0.19
N ASP A 102 -17.23 -2.01 0.52
CA ASP A 102 -18.00 -0.81 0.91
C ASP A 102 -17.25 0.00 1.98
N ALA A 103 -16.52 -0.66 2.88
CA ALA A 103 -15.65 -0.02 3.85
C ALA A 103 -14.47 0.70 3.17
N ILE A 104 -13.81 0.05 2.20
CA ILE A 104 -12.74 0.65 1.39
C ILE A 104 -13.28 1.85 0.60
N ALA A 105 -14.47 1.72 0.00
CA ALA A 105 -15.10 2.82 -0.74
C ALA A 105 -15.37 4.03 0.16
N ARG A 106 -15.96 3.82 1.35
CA ARG A 106 -16.21 4.90 2.32
C ARG A 106 -14.93 5.56 2.81
N TYR A 107 -13.88 4.79 3.10
CA TYR A 107 -12.57 5.32 3.46
C TYR A 107 -12.02 6.24 2.36
N ARG A 108 -12.01 5.74 1.12
CA ARG A 108 -11.54 6.48 -0.06
C ARG A 108 -12.36 7.75 -0.27
N GLU A 109 -13.69 7.69 -0.13
CA GLU A 109 -14.56 8.85 -0.26
C GLU A 109 -14.26 9.92 0.81
N ALA A 110 -14.05 9.51 2.06
CA ALA A 110 -13.68 10.42 3.14
C ALA A 110 -12.31 11.08 2.90
N ALA A 111 -11.31 10.30 2.48
CA ALA A 111 -9.98 10.79 2.14
C ALA A 111 -10.03 11.82 1.00
N ILE A 112 -10.76 11.50 -0.08
CA ILE A 112 -10.94 12.40 -1.22
C ILE A 112 -11.70 13.67 -0.82
N ALA A 113 -12.76 13.55 -0.01
CA ALA A 113 -13.51 14.70 0.49
C ALA A 113 -12.60 15.64 1.31
N ARG A 114 -11.67 15.09 2.10
CA ARG A 114 -10.69 15.88 2.85
C ARG A 114 -9.75 16.65 1.92
N ALA A 115 -9.15 16.00 0.92
CA ALA A 115 -8.29 16.68 -0.04
C ALA A 115 -9.01 17.77 -0.84
N LYS A 116 -10.27 17.52 -1.26
CA LYS A 116 -11.11 18.54 -1.92
C LYS A 116 -11.33 19.76 -1.03
N LYS A 117 -11.69 19.54 0.24
CA LYS A 117 -11.92 20.61 1.22
C LYS A 117 -10.69 21.51 1.37
N ASP A 118 -9.51 20.90 1.39
CA ASP A 118 -8.24 21.59 1.56
C ASP A 118 -7.67 22.15 0.24
N LYS A 119 -8.39 21.97 -0.88
CA LYS A 119 -8.01 22.41 -2.24
C LYS A 119 -6.66 21.87 -2.69
N LEU A 120 -6.41 20.60 -2.40
CA LEU A 120 -5.20 19.86 -2.77
C LEU A 120 -5.47 19.01 -4.02
N ASP A 121 -4.42 18.55 -4.69
CA ASP A 121 -4.52 17.72 -5.90
C ASP A 121 -4.72 16.24 -5.59
N GLY A 122 -4.38 15.82 -4.36
CA GLY A 122 -4.49 14.43 -3.94
C GLY A 122 -4.19 14.20 -2.46
N ILE A 123 -4.32 12.95 -2.06
CA ILE A 123 -4.07 12.48 -0.70
C ILE A 123 -3.37 11.12 -0.72
N VAL A 124 -2.37 10.97 0.13
CA VAL A 124 -1.62 9.74 0.36
C VAL A 124 -1.93 9.26 1.77
N CYS A 125 -2.43 8.03 1.86
CA CYS A 125 -2.71 7.34 3.11
C CYS A 125 -2.04 5.96 3.10
N GLY A 126 -2.05 5.30 4.25
CA GLY A 126 -1.88 3.85 4.37
C GLY A 126 -3.06 3.26 5.13
N HIS A 127 -2.77 2.67 6.29
CA HIS A 127 -3.70 2.24 7.34
C HIS A 127 -4.66 1.09 7.01
N ILE A 128 -5.31 1.06 5.84
CA ILE A 128 -6.29 0.01 5.49
C ILE A 128 -5.68 -1.20 4.75
N HIS A 129 -4.37 -1.20 4.53
CA HIS A 129 -3.63 -2.29 3.89
C HIS A 129 -4.25 -2.67 2.53
N HIS A 130 -4.49 -1.65 1.70
CA HIS A 130 -5.12 -1.81 0.39
C HIS A 130 -4.45 -0.90 -0.64
N PRO A 131 -3.33 -1.35 -1.24
CA PRO A 131 -2.59 -0.53 -2.19
C PRO A 131 -3.47 -0.18 -3.41
N GLU A 132 -3.64 1.11 -3.67
CA GLU A 132 -4.53 1.61 -4.70
C GLU A 132 -4.07 3.00 -5.17
N ILE A 133 -4.14 3.26 -6.47
CA ILE A 133 -4.08 4.61 -7.03
C ILE A 133 -5.35 4.80 -7.85
N THR A 134 -6.17 5.79 -7.48
CA THR A 134 -7.41 6.08 -8.22
C THR A 134 -7.71 7.56 -8.20
N THR A 135 -8.29 8.08 -9.28
CA THR A 135 -8.65 9.49 -9.41
C THR A 135 -10.16 9.62 -9.50
N ILE A 136 -10.76 10.42 -8.61
CA ILE A 136 -12.19 10.68 -8.57
C ILE A 136 -12.40 12.19 -8.47
N ASP A 137 -13.19 12.73 -9.40
CA ASP A 137 -13.49 14.16 -9.53
C ASP A 137 -12.24 15.06 -9.48
N GLY A 138 -11.18 14.66 -10.18
CA GLY A 138 -9.93 15.43 -10.30
C GLY A 138 -9.00 15.34 -9.10
N ILE A 139 -9.34 14.58 -8.06
CA ILE A 139 -8.48 14.31 -6.90
C ILE A 139 -7.93 12.90 -7.00
N THR A 140 -6.61 12.76 -6.85
CA THR A 140 -5.99 11.44 -6.82
C THR A 140 -5.84 10.94 -5.38
N TYR A 141 -6.45 9.81 -5.09
CA TYR A 141 -6.26 9.03 -3.88
C TYR A 141 -5.14 8.02 -4.09
N TYR A 142 -4.20 7.99 -3.15
CA TYR A 142 -3.10 7.06 -3.10
C TYR A 142 -3.15 6.30 -1.77
N ASN A 143 -3.09 4.98 -1.84
CA ASN A 143 -2.82 4.11 -0.70
C ASN A 143 -1.56 3.31 -1.00
N ASP A 144 -0.56 3.39 -0.13
CA ASP A 144 0.71 2.66 -0.30
C ASP A 144 0.63 1.18 0.06
N GLY A 145 -0.48 0.75 0.69
CA GLY A 145 -0.67 -0.61 1.18
C GLY A 145 0.13 -0.81 2.46
N ASP A 146 1.01 -1.80 2.45
CA ASP A 146 1.88 -2.10 3.58
C ASP A 146 3.05 -3.01 3.17
N TRP A 147 4.03 -3.15 4.07
CA TRP A 147 5.23 -3.95 3.85
C TRP A 147 5.14 -5.40 4.39
N VAL A 148 3.98 -5.81 4.89
CA VAL A 148 3.76 -7.10 5.58
C VAL A 148 2.94 -8.06 4.71
N GLU A 149 1.74 -7.65 4.27
CA GLU A 149 0.84 -8.41 3.41
C GLU A 149 1.09 -8.13 1.93
N ASN A 150 1.20 -6.85 1.56
CA ASN A 150 1.28 -6.42 0.17
C ASN A 150 2.71 -6.27 -0.35
N CYS A 151 3.66 -5.98 0.54
CA CYS A 151 5.05 -5.63 0.17
C CYS A 151 5.09 -4.51 -0.88
N SER A 152 4.23 -3.51 -0.72
CA SER A 152 4.07 -2.41 -1.67
C SER A 152 4.64 -1.10 -1.13
N ALA A 153 4.98 -0.18 -2.03
CA ALA A 153 5.36 1.19 -1.70
C ALA A 153 4.92 2.15 -2.81
N LEU A 154 4.69 3.41 -2.45
CA LEU A 154 4.56 4.49 -3.42
C LEU A 154 5.93 5.11 -3.70
N THR A 155 6.21 5.37 -4.97
CA THR A 155 7.42 6.06 -5.41
C THR A 155 7.06 7.22 -6.30
N GLU A 156 7.80 8.31 -6.18
CA GLU A 156 7.73 9.44 -7.10
C GLU A 156 9.04 9.53 -7.88
N ASP A 157 8.96 9.68 -9.20
CA ASP A 157 10.13 9.94 -10.04
C ASP A 157 10.50 11.44 -10.10
N HIS A 158 11.63 11.76 -10.73
CA HIS A 158 12.09 13.14 -10.87
C HIS A 158 11.17 14.02 -11.75
N GLN A 159 10.21 13.45 -12.47
CA GLN A 159 9.20 14.16 -13.24
C GLN A 159 7.88 14.32 -12.48
N GLY A 160 7.78 13.80 -11.25
CA GLY A 160 6.60 13.89 -10.41
C GLY A 160 5.53 12.87 -10.73
N ASN A 161 5.87 11.79 -11.44
CA ASN A 161 4.96 10.67 -11.64
C ASN A 161 5.01 9.76 -10.42
N ILE A 162 3.84 9.47 -9.86
CA ILE A 162 3.69 8.57 -8.73
C ILE A 162 3.25 7.20 -9.23
N SER A 163 3.97 6.17 -8.80
CA SER A 163 3.68 4.78 -9.11
C SER A 163 3.68 3.94 -7.85
N LEU A 164 2.93 2.84 -7.89
CA LEU A 164 2.93 1.83 -6.85
C LEU A 164 3.86 0.68 -7.29
N VAL A 165 4.83 0.36 -6.44
CA VAL A 165 5.77 -0.75 -6.66
C VAL A 165 5.47 -1.90 -5.71
N PHE A 166 5.63 -3.13 -6.19
CA PHE A 166 5.48 -4.35 -5.39
C PHE A 166 6.81 -5.10 -5.35
N TRP A 167 7.41 -5.21 -4.17
CA TRP A 167 8.75 -5.80 -4.02
C TRP A 167 8.83 -7.27 -4.49
N SER A 168 7.76 -8.04 -4.27
CA SER A 168 7.68 -9.44 -4.72
C SER A 168 7.76 -9.58 -6.24
N GLU A 169 7.16 -8.64 -6.98
CA GLU A 169 7.22 -8.61 -8.44
C GLU A 169 8.58 -8.16 -8.94
N GLU A 170 9.20 -7.17 -8.29
CA GLU A 170 10.53 -6.69 -8.63
C GLU A 170 11.60 -7.78 -8.45
N LEU A 171 11.53 -8.58 -7.39
CA LEU A 171 12.40 -9.75 -7.21
C LEU A 171 12.24 -10.78 -8.33
N ALA A 172 11.01 -11.03 -8.79
CA ALA A 172 10.75 -11.97 -9.88
C ALA A 172 11.33 -11.47 -11.23
N LYS A 173 11.25 -10.16 -11.49
CA LYS A 173 11.87 -9.54 -12.68
C LYS A 173 13.40 -9.68 -12.67
N GLN A 174 14.04 -9.48 -11.51
CA GLN A 174 15.50 -9.61 -11.38
C GLN A 174 16.00 -11.07 -11.47
N SER A 175 15.14 -12.04 -11.12
CA SER A 175 15.48 -13.46 -11.13
C SER A 175 15.32 -14.13 -12.50
N SER A 176 14.82 -13.39 -13.51
CA SER A 176 14.64 -13.91 -14.87
C SER A 176 15.96 -13.82 -15.65
N PRO A 177 16.51 -14.92 -16.19
CA PRO A 177 17.74 -14.86 -16.98
C PRO A 177 17.51 -14.00 -18.23
N PRO A 178 18.52 -13.27 -18.72
CA PRO A 178 18.39 -12.51 -19.96
C PRO A 178 18.02 -13.48 -21.08
N LEU A 179 16.96 -13.16 -21.82
CA LEU A 179 16.56 -13.87 -23.03
C LEU A 179 17.74 -13.88 -24.02
N SER A 180 18.59 -14.91 -23.95
CA SER A 180 19.61 -15.15 -24.96
C SER A 180 18.89 -15.55 -26.24
N LEU A 181 19.04 -14.70 -27.26
CA LEU A 181 18.66 -14.91 -28.66
C LEU A 181 18.76 -16.38 -29.06
N VAL A 182 17.61 -17.02 -29.30
CA VAL A 182 17.56 -18.29 -30.02
C VAL A 182 17.97 -18.00 -31.47
N ALA A 183 19.26 -18.16 -31.76
CA ALA A 183 19.77 -18.16 -33.11
C ALA A 183 19.08 -19.30 -33.89
N LYS A 184 18.22 -18.94 -34.85
CA LYS A 184 17.69 -19.88 -35.84
C LYS A 184 18.85 -20.38 -36.69
N THR A 185 19.39 -21.56 -36.40
CA THR A 185 20.25 -22.27 -37.34
C THR A 185 19.41 -22.78 -38.50
N HIS A 186 19.42 -22.04 -39.62
CA HIS A 186 19.07 -22.58 -40.92
C HIS A 186 20.10 -23.66 -41.30
N LYS A 187 19.69 -24.94 -41.30
CA LYS A 187 20.44 -25.99 -42.00
C LYS A 187 20.18 -25.84 -43.50
N VAL A 188 21.14 -25.27 -44.21
CA VAL A 188 21.29 -25.44 -45.66
C VAL A 188 21.75 -26.88 -45.89
N LYS A 189 20.92 -27.70 -46.55
CA LYS A 189 21.35 -28.99 -47.10
C LYS A 189 22.06 -28.72 -48.42
N GLN A 190 23.36 -28.99 -48.47
CA GLN A 190 24.12 -29.15 -49.71
C GLN A 190 24.05 -30.60 -50.20
N ALA A 191 24.24 -30.73 -51.51
CA ALA A 191 23.97 -31.86 -52.39
C ALA A 191 24.82 -33.11 -52.16
N ALA A 192 24.26 -34.25 -52.60
CA ALA A 192 24.94 -35.33 -53.31
C ALA A 192 23.93 -35.94 -54.29
#